data_AF-A0A6P0I6R4-F1
#
_entry.id   AF-A0A6P0I6R4-F1
#
_cell.length_a   1.000
_cell.length_b   1.000
_cell.length_c   1.000
_cell.angle_alpha   90.00
_cell.angle_beta   90.00
_cell.angle_gamma   90.00
#
_symmetry.space_group_name_H-M   'P 1'
#
loop_
_entity.id
_entity.type
_entity.pdbx_description
1 polymer ?
#
loop_
_entity_poly.entity_id
_entity_poly.type
_entity_poly.pdbx_seq_one_letter_code
_entity_poly.pdbx_strand_id
1 'polypeptide(L)'
;LNVAMSRVEDFFIDGISDQGMTREGLWYCGFVAKILGILLRICRQKNIKVNGEFLDDKYSYKLDRLVEWYLYESFPRGKYLNNWNDS
;
A
#
# COMPACT_ATOMS: atom_id res chain seq x y z
N LEU A 1 -16.99 1.25 11.18
CA LEU A 1 -15.52 1.24 11.29
C LEU A 1 -14.95 -0.17 11.09
N ASN A 2 -15.38 -1.16 11.88
CA ASN A 2 -14.87 -2.53 11.80
C ASN A 2 -14.94 -3.14 10.40
N VAL A 3 -16.10 -3.08 9.72
CA VAL A 3 -16.26 -3.61 8.36
C VAL A 3 -15.31 -2.93 7.36
N ALA A 4 -15.16 -1.60 7.43
CA ALA A 4 -14.28 -0.86 6.53
C ALA A 4 -12.80 -1.21 6.75
N MET A 5 -12.37 -1.33 8.00
CA MET A 5 -11.00 -1.71 8.32
C MET A 5 -10.69 -3.16 8.00
N SER A 6 -11.66 -4.07 8.11
CA SER A 6 -11.53 -5.44 7.61
C SER A 6 -11.35 -5.47 6.09
N ARG A 7 -12.04 -4.63 5.33
CA ARG A 7 -11.81 -4.51 3.87
C ARG A 7 -10.43 -3.99 3.52
N VAL A 8 -9.88 -3.10 4.35
CA VAL A 8 -8.49 -2.63 4.19
C VAL A 8 -7.52 -3.77 4.48
N GLU A 9 -7.76 -4.57 5.52
CA GLU A 9 -6.98 -5.78 5.81
C GLU A 9 -7.06 -6.79 4.66
N ASP A 10 -8.25 -7.05 4.11
CA ASP A 10 -8.43 -7.90 2.92
C ASP A 10 -7.56 -7.39 1.75
N PHE A 11 -7.45 -6.08 1.56
CA PHE A 11 -6.60 -5.50 0.53
C PHE A 11 -5.09 -5.75 0.78
N PHE A 12 -4.63 -5.77 2.03
CA PHE A 12 -3.24 -6.18 2.34
C PHE A 12 -2.99 -7.67 2.08
N ILE A 13 -4.00 -8.51 2.30
CA ILE A 13 -3.91 -9.96 2.08
C ILE A 13 -3.89 -10.27 0.58
N ASP A 14 -4.85 -9.70 -0.16
CA ASP A 14 -5.15 -10.08 -1.53
C ASP A 14 -4.69 -9.06 -2.57
N GLY A 15 -4.74 -7.77 -2.26
CA GLY A 15 -4.42 -6.69 -3.19
C GLY A 15 -2.92 -6.44 -3.36
N ILE A 16 -2.11 -6.81 -2.37
CA ILE A 16 -0.65 -6.67 -2.37
C ILE A 16 -0.02 -8.04 -2.16
N SER A 17 0.81 -8.47 -3.11
CA SER A 17 1.59 -9.71 -2.97
C SER A 17 2.60 -9.62 -1.81
N ASP A 18 3.13 -10.76 -1.39
CA ASP A 18 4.17 -10.75 -0.36
C ASP A 18 5.44 -10.04 -0.81
N GLN A 19 5.69 -9.93 -2.12
CA GLN A 19 6.79 -9.16 -2.67
C GLN A 19 6.50 -7.65 -2.74
N GLY A 20 5.38 -7.17 -2.22
CA GLY A 20 5.01 -5.75 -2.24
C GLY A 20 4.45 -5.23 -3.56
N MET A 21 4.34 -6.08 -4.60
CA MET A 21 3.72 -5.74 -5.88
C MET A 21 2.19 -5.77 -5.73
N THR A 22 1.49 -4.77 -6.25
CA THR A 22 0.01 -4.80 -6.28
C THR A 22 -0.49 -5.80 -7.33
N ARG A 23 -1.69 -6.37 -7.14
CA ARG A 23 -2.30 -7.28 -8.13
C ARG A 23 -2.50 -6.63 -9.51
N GLU A 24 -2.77 -5.34 -9.53
CA GLU A 24 -2.96 -4.54 -10.75
C GLU A 24 -1.62 -4.25 -11.47
N GLY A 25 -0.50 -4.69 -10.89
CA GLY A 25 0.84 -4.54 -11.45
C GLY A 25 1.63 -3.38 -10.84
N LEU A 26 2.75 -3.09 -11.48
CA LEU A 26 3.73 -2.12 -10.99
C LEU A 26 3.07 -0.74 -10.81
N TRP A 27 2.35 -0.26 -11.82
CA TRP A 27 1.74 1.09 -11.92
C TRP A 27 0.93 1.58 -10.74
N TYR A 28 0.27 0.66 -10.05
CA TYR A 28 -0.60 0.98 -8.95
C TYR A 28 0.13 1.03 -7.62
N CYS A 29 1.40 0.60 -7.56
CA CYS A 29 2.20 0.63 -6.33
C CYS A 29 2.33 2.06 -5.79
N GLY A 30 2.66 3.02 -6.64
CA GLY A 30 2.75 4.43 -6.23
C GLY A 30 1.43 5.05 -5.77
N PHE A 31 0.31 4.70 -6.41
CA PHE A 31 -1.01 5.19 -6.01
C PHE A 31 -1.45 4.58 -4.67
N VAL A 32 -1.31 3.27 -4.53
CA VAL A 32 -1.66 2.50 -3.33
C VAL A 32 -0.81 2.96 -2.14
N ALA A 33 0.51 3.16 -2.31
CA ALA A 33 1.39 3.63 -1.25
C ALA A 33 0.95 4.99 -0.68
N LYS A 34 0.56 5.94 -1.55
CA LYS A 34 0.11 7.27 -1.13
C LYS A 34 -1.19 7.21 -0.32
N ILE A 35 -2.17 6.43 -0.78
CA ILE A 35 -3.47 6.32 -0.11
C ILE A 35 -3.35 5.56 1.21
N LEU A 36 -2.68 4.40 1.20
CA LEU A 36 -2.47 3.62 2.41
C LEU A 36 -1.66 4.40 3.43
N GLY A 37 -0.61 5.12 3.02
CA GLY A 37 0.20 5.93 3.94
C GLY A 37 -0.62 6.95 4.73
N ILE A 38 -1.56 7.66 4.09
CA ILE A 38 -2.46 8.60 4.76
C ILE A 38 -3.37 7.88 5.74
N LEU A 39 -4.00 6.78 5.31
CA LEU A 39 -4.90 5.99 6.16
C LEU A 39 -4.19 5.45 7.40
N LEU A 40 -3.03 4.82 7.21
CA LEU A 40 -2.23 4.21 8.29
C LEU A 40 -1.79 5.27 9.31
N ARG A 41 -1.38 6.45 8.84
CA ARG A 41 -1.08 7.60 9.73
C ARG A 41 -2.28 7.99 10.58
N ILE A 42 -3.48 8.07 9.98
CA ILE A 42 -4.72 8.38 10.72
C ILE A 42 -5.01 7.28 11.75
N CYS A 43 -4.88 6.01 11.36
CA CYS A 43 -5.10 4.88 12.26
C CYS A 43 -4.16 4.94 13.48
N ARG A 44 -2.88 5.27 13.28
CA ARG A 44 -1.94 5.49 14.38
C ARG A 44 -2.35 6.64 15.29
N GLN A 45 -2.63 7.80 14.73
CA GLN A 45 -3.00 8.99 15.50
C GLN A 45 -4.30 8.80 16.30
N LYS A 46 -5.21 7.96 15.80
CA LYS A 46 -6.50 7.67 16.44
C LYS A 46 -6.52 6.36 17.22
N ASN A 47 -5.38 5.66 17.33
CA ASN A 47 -5.27 4.35 17.99
C ASN A 47 -6.28 3.31 17.46
N ILE A 48 -6.51 3.30 16.15
CA ILE A 48 -7.41 2.37 15.47
C ILE A 48 -6.63 1.09 15.13
N LYS A 49 -7.07 -0.01 15.72
CA LYS A 49 -6.48 -1.34 15.56
C LYS A 49 -7.49 -2.28 14.92
N VAL A 50 -6.99 -3.24 14.15
CA VAL A 50 -7.78 -4.34 13.58
C VAL A 50 -7.34 -5.61 14.28
N ASN A 51 -8.30 -6.31 14.90
CA ASN A 51 -8.02 -7.53 15.67
C ASN A 51 -6.92 -7.35 16.75
N GLY A 52 -6.81 -6.14 17.32
CA GLY A 52 -5.83 -5.82 18.37
C GLY A 52 -4.47 -5.34 17.87
N GLU A 53 -4.24 -5.34 16.56
CA GLU A 53 -2.97 -4.95 15.93
C GLU A 53 -3.11 -3.72 15.03
N PHE A 54 -2.02 -2.99 14.82
CA PHE A 54 -1.99 -1.98 13.78
C PHE A 54 -1.63 -2.63 12.44
N LEU A 55 -2.32 -2.24 11.37
CA LEU A 55 -2.10 -2.85 10.06
C LEU A 55 -0.70 -2.56 9.49
N ASP A 56 -0.12 -1.40 9.79
CA ASP A 56 1.24 -1.06 9.38
C ASP A 56 2.31 -1.86 10.13
N ASP A 57 2.06 -2.27 11.37
CA ASP A 57 2.93 -3.22 12.08
C ASP A 57 2.84 -4.60 11.42
N LYS A 58 1.61 -5.11 11.27
CA LYS A 58 1.32 -6.46 10.77
C LYS A 58 1.80 -6.70 9.33
N TYR A 59 1.68 -5.68 8.47
CA TYR A 59 2.02 -5.76 7.05
C TYR A 59 3.20 -4.87 6.65
N SER A 60 4.04 -4.48 7.62
CA SER A 60 5.27 -3.70 7.41
C SER A 60 6.13 -4.24 6.27
N TYR A 61 6.36 -5.56 6.24
CA TYR A 61 7.15 -6.22 5.18
C TYR A 61 6.58 -6.01 3.76
N LYS A 62 5.25 -5.91 3.60
CA LYS A 62 4.62 -5.61 2.30
C LYS A 62 4.76 -4.13 1.96
N LEU A 63 4.60 -3.26 2.96
CA LEU A 63 4.69 -1.80 2.80
C LEU A 63 6.10 -1.36 2.40
N ASP A 64 7.13 -1.91 3.04
CA ASP A 64 8.52 -1.58 2.73
C ASP A 64 8.84 -1.94 1.27
N ARG A 65 8.45 -3.14 0.83
CA ARG A 65 8.63 -3.60 -0.56
C ARG A 65 7.76 -2.83 -1.56
N LEU A 66 6.54 -2.45 -1.18
CA LEU A 66 5.67 -1.60 -2.01
C LEU A 66 6.32 -0.24 -2.29
N VAL A 67 6.99 0.34 -1.30
CA VAL A 67 7.76 1.58 -1.47
C VAL A 67 8.96 1.35 -2.40
N GLU A 68 9.66 0.22 -2.28
CA GLU A 68 10.74 -0.14 -3.22
C GLU A 68 10.22 -0.18 -4.67
N TRP A 69 9.09 -0.84 -4.93
CA TRP A 69 8.48 -0.86 -6.25
C TRP A 69 8.14 0.54 -6.74
N TYR A 70 7.48 1.36 -5.91
CA TYR A 70 7.20 2.76 -6.23
C TYR A 70 8.46 3.56 -6.62
N LEU A 71 9.59 3.33 -5.93
CA LEU A 71 10.86 3.97 -6.27
C LEU A 71 11.39 3.48 -7.62
N TYR A 72 11.22 2.20 -7.94
CA TYR A 72 11.55 1.67 -9.27
C TYR A 72 10.68 2.28 -10.37
N GLU A 73 9.40 2.56 -10.12
CA GLU A 73 8.48 3.20 -11.09
C GLU A 73 8.82 4.66 -11.41
N SER A 74 9.53 5.30 -10.49
CA SER A 74 9.79 6.73 -10.52
C SER A 74 11.18 6.96 -11.09
N PHE A 75 11.30 7.52 -12.31
CA PHE A 75 12.58 8.05 -12.77
C PHE A 75 13.16 9.02 -11.73
N PRO A 76 14.50 9.20 -11.68
CA PRO A 76 15.08 10.30 -10.92
C PRO A 76 14.41 11.60 -11.37
N ARG A 77 13.63 12.25 -10.48
CA ARG A 77 12.70 13.39 -10.69
C ARG A 77 11.19 13.08 -10.81
N GLY A 78 10.73 11.85 -10.52
CA GLY A 78 9.31 11.55 -10.37
C GLY A 78 8.51 11.51 -11.68
N LYS A 79 9.17 11.35 -12.83
CA LYS A 79 8.49 10.96 -14.07
C LYS A 79 8.22 9.46 -14.02
N TYR A 80 6.97 9.05 -14.18
CA TYR A 80 6.60 7.64 -14.19
C TYR A 80 7.12 6.94 -15.45
N LEU A 81 7.56 5.68 -15.31
CA LEU A 81 8.22 4.86 -16.35
C LEU A 81 7.28 4.43 -17.49
N ASN A 82 6.91 5.34 -18.40
CA ASN A 82 6.27 5.04 -19.71
C ASN A 82 4.86 4.43 -19.72
N ASN A 83 3.88 5.09 -20.35
CA ASN A 83 2.53 4.62 -20.73
C ASN A 83 2.39 3.12 -21.09
N TRP A 84 2.40 2.20 -20.13
CA TRP A 84 2.17 0.78 -20.34
C TRP A 84 1.06 0.37 -19.39
N ASN A 85 -0.04 -0.16 -19.94
CA ASN A 85 -1.39 -0.30 -19.35
C ASN A 85 -2.23 1.00 -19.46
N ASP A 86 -3.47 0.98 -18.97
CA ASP A 86 -4.37 2.14 -18.89
C ASP A 86 -3.91 3.15 -17.81
N SER A 87 -2.63 3.56 -17.86
CA SER A 87 -1.98 4.51 -16.97
C SER A 87 -2.08 5.95 -17.48
#